data_AF-A0A270B7Y9-F1
#
_entry.id   AF-A0A270B7Y9-F1
#
_cell.length_a   1.000
_cell.length_b   1.000
_cell.length_c   1.000
_cell.angle_alpha   90.00
_cell.angle_beta   90.00
_cell.angle_gamma   90.00
#
_symmetry.space_group_name_H-M   'P 1'
#
loop_
_entity.id
_entity.type
_entity.pdbx_description
1 polymer ?
#
loop_
_entity_poly.entity_id
_entity_poly.type
_entity_poly.pdbx_seq_one_letter_code
_entity_poly.pdbx_strand_id
1 'polypeptide(L)'
;MGLEKDGQIIAGMLFNVYTGPDIHVTIAGSGWTRRLLREMGQYLFDILQVERFTAVTEKQNVIDIVERVGGKREGILRNHFGPNRNGIVIGVLKDEYWYRHGFKSESS
;
A
#
# COMPACT_ATOMS: atom_id res chain seq x y z
N MET A 1 11.09 -2.60 -0.88
CA MET A 1 10.97 -3.37 0.38
C MET A 1 10.29 -4.70 0.07
N GLY A 2 10.65 -5.81 0.70
CA GLY A 2 10.05 -7.11 0.36
C GLY A 2 10.33 -8.21 1.38
N LEU A 3 9.65 -9.34 1.21
CA LEU A 3 9.83 -10.56 2.01
C LEU A 3 10.43 -11.65 1.13
N GLU A 4 11.52 -12.24 1.61
CA GLU A 4 12.19 -13.38 1.00
C GLU A 4 11.87 -14.65 1.80
N LYS A 5 11.64 -15.77 1.10
CA LYS A 5 11.58 -17.10 1.68
C LYS A 5 12.38 -18.06 0.79
N ASP A 6 13.37 -18.73 1.39
CA ASP A 6 14.22 -19.72 0.72
C ASP A 6 14.89 -19.21 -0.58
N GLY A 7 15.42 -17.98 -0.58
CA GLY A 7 16.06 -17.38 -1.76
C GLY A 7 15.09 -16.77 -2.78
N GLN A 8 13.78 -16.80 -2.53
CA GLN A 8 12.77 -16.28 -3.45
C GLN A 8 12.01 -15.10 -2.85
N ILE A 9 11.86 -14.03 -3.62
CA ILE A 9 11.00 -12.90 -3.25
C ILE A 9 9.54 -13.33 -3.39
N ILE A 10 8.84 -13.46 -2.26
CA ILE A 10 7.44 -13.89 -2.22
C ILE A 10 6.47 -12.71 -2.13
N ALA A 11 6.93 -11.55 -1.62
CA ALA A 11 6.18 -10.30 -1.60
C ALA A 11 7.12 -9.10 -1.77
N GLY A 12 6.67 -8.08 -2.49
CA GLY A 12 7.45 -6.88 -2.77
C GLY A 12 6.60 -5.63 -2.95
N MET A 13 7.12 -4.54 -2.41
CA MET A 13 6.64 -3.18 -2.62
C MET A 13 7.73 -2.38 -3.32
N LEU A 14 7.38 -1.83 -4.47
CA LEU A 14 8.18 -0.85 -5.20
C LEU A 14 7.55 0.53 -4.98
N PHE A 15 8.38 1.49 -4.61
CA PHE A 15 7.99 2.87 -4.40
C PHE A 15 8.43 3.71 -5.60
N ASN A 16 7.52 4.50 -6.18
CA ASN A 16 7.79 5.32 -7.35
C ASN A 16 7.00 6.63 -7.29
N VAL A 17 7.35 7.61 -8.14
CA VAL A 17 6.63 8.90 -8.23
C VAL A 17 6.53 9.60 -6.87
N TYR A 18 7.67 9.78 -6.18
CA TYR A 18 7.71 10.53 -4.94
C TYR A 18 7.58 12.03 -5.23
N THR A 19 6.61 12.67 -4.58
CA THR A 19 6.31 14.11 -4.78
C THR A 19 6.56 14.96 -3.53
N GLY A 20 6.89 14.33 -2.39
CA GLY A 20 6.83 14.94 -1.07
C GLY A 20 5.60 14.46 -0.31
N PRO A 21 4.38 14.96 -0.60
CA PRO A 21 3.18 14.56 0.13
C PRO A 21 2.58 13.21 -0.31
N ASP A 22 2.87 12.73 -1.53
CA ASP A 22 2.42 11.43 -2.03
C ASP A 22 3.56 10.61 -2.64
N ILE A 23 3.36 9.29 -2.66
CA ILE A 23 4.22 8.32 -3.33
C ILE A 23 3.37 7.18 -3.89
N HIS A 24 3.71 6.72 -5.09
CA HIS A 24 3.06 5.56 -5.68
C HIS A 24 3.68 4.26 -5.18
N VAL A 25 2.84 3.27 -4.89
CA VAL A 25 3.25 1.95 -4.42
C VAL A 25 2.74 0.88 -5.37
N THR A 26 3.67 0.15 -5.98
CA THR A 26 3.38 -1.07 -6.71
C THR A 26 3.55 -2.27 -5.78
N ILE A 27 2.52 -3.11 -5.68
CA ILE A 27 2.45 -4.25 -4.77
C ILE A 27 2.41 -5.54 -5.58
N ALA A 28 3.31 -6.48 -5.28
CA ALA A 28 3.38 -7.77 -5.96
C ALA A 28 3.63 -8.91 -4.95
N GLY A 29 3.08 -10.09 -5.25
CA GLY A 29 3.28 -11.29 -4.45
C GLY A 29 2.24 -11.53 -3.36
N SER A 30 2.54 -12.46 -2.46
CA SER A 30 1.65 -12.98 -1.42
C SER A 30 2.39 -13.16 -0.07
N GLY A 31 1.66 -13.43 1.02
CA GLY A 31 2.28 -13.61 2.34
C GLY A 31 2.50 -12.32 3.14
N TRP A 32 1.61 -11.35 2.96
CA TRP A 32 1.63 -10.07 3.69
C TRP A 32 1.38 -10.27 5.18
N THR A 33 2.45 -10.19 5.98
CA THR A 33 2.37 -10.28 7.44
C THR A 33 2.02 -8.93 8.04
N ARG A 34 1.37 -8.92 9.21
CA ARG A 34 1.12 -7.68 9.98
C ARG A 34 2.42 -6.91 10.27
N ARG A 35 3.53 -7.62 10.45
CA ARG A 35 4.86 -7.03 10.66
C ARG A 35 5.31 -6.26 9.42
N LEU A 36 5.26 -6.88 8.24
CA LEU A 36 5.66 -6.23 6.98
C LEU A 36 4.81 -4.98 6.69
N LEU A 37 3.49 -5.05 6.95
CA LEU A 37 2.61 -3.89 6.79
C LEU A 37 2.91 -2.78 7.80
N ARG A 38 3.27 -3.11 9.04
CA ARG A 38 3.72 -2.10 10.02
C ARG A 38 5.01 -1.41 9.59
N GLU A 39 6.00 -2.19 9.16
CA GLU A 39 7.27 -1.68 8.67
C GLU A 39 7.10 -0.81 7.41
N MET A 40 6.17 -1.16 6.51
CA MET A 40 5.75 -0.31 5.39
C MET A 40 5.21 1.04 5.88
N GLY A 41 4.29 1.04 6.85
CA GLY A 41 3.72 2.26 7.40
C GLY A 41 4.78 3.17 8.04
N GLN A 42 5.71 2.58 8.80
CA GLN A 42 6.84 3.33 9.39
C GLN A 42 7.72 3.96 8.31
N TYR A 43 8.07 3.19 7.28
CA TYR A 43 8.89 3.72 6.19
C TYR A 43 8.20 4.87 5.46
N LEU A 44 6.92 4.72 5.11
CA LEU A 44 6.17 5.75 4.40
C LEU A 44 5.96 7.01 5.26
N PHE A 45 5.39 6.85 6.45
CA PHE A 45 4.81 7.98 7.18
C PHE A 45 5.74 8.60 8.22
N ASP A 46 6.71 7.82 8.74
CA ASP A 46 7.63 8.29 9.77
C ASP A 46 9.01 8.62 9.18
N ILE A 47 9.51 7.82 8.23
CA ILE A 47 10.80 8.06 7.57
C ILE A 47 10.65 9.00 6.37
N LEU A 48 9.81 8.65 5.38
CA LEU A 48 9.62 9.49 4.19
C LEU A 48 8.68 10.67 4.41
N GLN A 49 7.93 10.66 5.52
CA GLN A 49 7.01 11.70 5.94
C GLN A 49 5.99 12.11 4.86
N VAL A 50 5.57 11.16 4.02
CA VAL A 50 4.45 11.40 3.09
C VAL A 50 3.15 11.58 3.86
N GLU A 51 2.19 12.29 3.29
CA GLU A 51 0.83 12.41 3.85
C GLU A 51 -0.08 11.26 3.37
N ARG A 52 0.29 10.62 2.26
CA ARG A 52 -0.43 9.50 1.68
C ARG A 52 0.45 8.63 0.79
N PHE A 53 -0.07 7.47 0.42
CA PHE A 53 0.43 6.75 -0.74
C PHE A 53 -0.72 6.37 -1.69
N THR A 54 -0.38 6.19 -2.96
CA THR A 54 -1.32 5.83 -4.03
C THR A 54 -0.97 4.47 -4.62
N ALA A 55 -1.94 3.56 -4.70
CA ALA A 55 -1.82 2.31 -5.44
C ALA A 55 -2.70 2.35 -6.69
N VAL A 56 -2.18 1.87 -7.83
CA VAL A 56 -2.94 1.72 -9.07
C VAL A 56 -2.85 0.25 -9.51
N THR A 57 -3.99 -0.43 -9.61
CA THR A 57 -4.02 -1.86 -9.90
C THR A 57 -5.30 -2.28 -10.60
N GLU A 58 -5.24 -3.36 -11.38
CA GLU A 58 -6.41 -4.11 -11.86
C GLU A 58 -6.64 -5.41 -11.06
N LYS A 59 -5.73 -5.74 -10.13
CA LYS A 59 -5.71 -7.03 -9.43
C LYS A 59 -6.47 -6.97 -8.12
N GLN A 60 -7.53 -7.77 -7.98
CA GLN A 60 -8.39 -7.78 -6.79
C GLN A 60 -7.63 -8.06 -5.50
N ASN A 61 -6.68 -9.00 -5.50
CA ASN A 61 -5.89 -9.31 -4.31
C ASN A 61 -5.07 -8.10 -3.82
N VAL A 62 -4.61 -7.23 -4.72
CA VAL A 62 -3.92 -5.99 -4.34
C VAL A 62 -4.93 -4.99 -3.77
N ILE A 63 -6.12 -4.85 -4.38
CA ILE A 63 -7.20 -4.01 -3.87
C ILE A 63 -7.53 -4.40 -2.42
N ASP A 64 -7.72 -5.69 -2.16
CA ASP A 64 -8.08 -6.20 -0.83
C ASP A 64 -7.02 -5.89 0.23
N ILE A 65 -5.73 -5.92 -0.14
CA ILE A 65 -4.63 -5.59 0.77
C ILE A 65 -4.56 -4.09 1.04
N VAL A 66 -4.73 -3.26 0.00
CA VAL A 66 -4.66 -1.80 0.15
C VAL A 66 -5.86 -1.29 0.94
N GLU A 67 -7.07 -1.80 0.69
CA GLU A 67 -8.25 -1.49 1.50
C GLU A 67 -8.09 -1.98 2.95
N ARG A 68 -7.46 -3.15 3.18
CA ARG A 68 -7.13 -3.65 4.53
C ARG A 68 -6.15 -2.77 5.30
N VAL A 69 -5.34 -1.94 4.67
CA VAL A 69 -4.47 -1.01 5.40
C VAL A 69 -5.11 0.36 5.61
N GLY A 70 -6.37 0.55 5.20
CA GLY A 70 -7.11 1.81 5.31
C GLY A 70 -7.36 2.51 3.98
N GLY A 71 -7.07 1.85 2.85
CA GLY A 71 -7.23 2.45 1.54
C GLY A 71 -8.66 2.62 1.07
N LYS A 72 -8.88 3.66 0.26
CA LYS A 72 -10.17 3.97 -0.35
C LYS A 72 -10.00 4.16 -1.84
N ARG A 73 -10.96 3.68 -2.64
CA ARG A 73 -10.97 3.88 -4.09
C ARG A 73 -11.26 5.34 -4.39
N GLU A 74 -10.43 5.97 -5.21
CA GLU A 74 -10.52 7.38 -5.57
C GLU A 74 -10.84 7.61 -7.04
N GLY A 75 -10.67 6.58 -7.88
CA GLY A 75 -10.97 6.71 -9.30
C GLY A 75 -10.72 5.45 -10.12
N ILE A 76 -11.06 5.57 -11.41
CA ILE A 76 -10.87 4.53 -12.41
C ILE A 76 -10.12 5.12 -13.60
N LEU A 77 -8.96 4.55 -13.92
CA LEU A 77 -8.20 4.83 -15.12
C LEU A 77 -8.66 3.89 -16.23
N ARG A 78 -9.41 4.41 -17.20
CA ARG A 78 -9.94 3.61 -18.32
C ARG A 78 -8.79 3.09 -19.20
N ASN A 79 -8.82 1.81 -19.52
CA ASN A 79 -7.82 1.12 -20.37
C ASN A 79 -6.35 1.25 -19.89
N HIS A 80 -6.12 1.53 -18.61
CA HIS A 80 -4.77 1.74 -18.08
C HIS A 80 -3.83 0.54 -18.25
N PHE A 81 -4.36 -0.68 -18.10
CA PHE A 81 -3.61 -1.92 -18.26
C PHE A 81 -3.85 -2.57 -19.64
N GLY A 82 -4.36 -1.80 -20.61
CA GLY A 82 -4.69 -2.25 -21.96
C GLY A 82 -6.19 -2.25 -22.25
N PRO A 83 -6.60 -2.71 -23.44
CA PRO A 83 -8.00 -2.66 -23.87
C PRO A 83 -8.94 -3.35 -22.88
N ASN A 84 -9.97 -2.63 -22.41
CA ASN A 84 -10.95 -3.06 -21.42
C ASN A 84 -10.36 -3.45 -20.04
N ARG A 85 -9.13 -3.05 -19.75
CA ARG A 85 -8.44 -3.33 -18.49
C ARG A 85 -8.21 -2.03 -17.73
N ASN A 86 -9.21 -1.67 -16.93
CA ASN A 86 -9.19 -0.45 -16.15
C ASN A 86 -8.27 -0.59 -14.94
N GLY A 87 -7.56 0.48 -14.59
CA GLY A 87 -6.86 0.58 -13.32
C GLY A 87 -7.77 1.21 -12.26
N ILE A 88 -7.79 0.63 -11.08
CA ILE A 88 -8.42 1.24 -9.90
C ILE A 88 -7.35 2.03 -9.16
N VAL A 89 -7.63 3.30 -8.90
CA VAL A 89 -6.78 4.18 -8.08
C VAL A 89 -7.28 4.08 -6.65
N ILE A 90 -6.36 3.77 -5.73
CA ILE A 90 -6.65 3.63 -4.30
C ILE A 90 -5.67 4.51 -3.54
N GLY A 91 -6.21 5.43 -2.74
CA GLY A 91 -5.43 6.28 -1.85
C GLY A 91 -5.46 5.77 -0.43
N VAL A 92 -4.34 5.90 0.27
CA VAL A 92 -4.25 5.61 1.72
C VAL A 92 -3.63 6.79 2.42
N LEU A 93 -4.39 7.41 3.31
CA LEU A 93 -3.91 8.53 4.12
C LEU A 93 -3.11 8.05 5.32
N LYS A 94 -2.13 8.86 5.71
CA LYS A 94 -1.27 8.64 6.87
C LYS A 94 -2.03 8.40 8.17
N ASP A 95 -3.13 9.10 8.38
CA ASP A 95 -3.95 9.00 9.61
C ASP A 95 -5.05 7.92 9.52
N GLU A 96 -5.25 7.34 8.34
CA GLU A 96 -6.18 6.23 8.13
C GLU A 96 -5.46 4.87 8.10
N TYR A 97 -4.12 4.87 8.19
CA TYR A 97 -3.31 3.66 8.08
C TYR A 97 -3.39 2.77 9.33
N TRP A 98 -4.08 1.63 9.22
CA TRP A 98 -4.42 0.80 10.39
C TRP A 98 -3.23 0.22 11.14
N TYR A 99 -2.10 -0.03 10.47
CA TYR A 99 -0.93 -0.62 11.13
C TYR A 99 0.04 0.41 11.73
N ARG A 100 -0.25 1.71 11.57
CA ARG A 100 0.52 2.82 12.18
C ARG A 100 0.13 3.00 13.65
N HIS A 101 -1.17 2.93 13.93
CA HIS A 101 -1.71 2.91 15.28
C HIS A 101 -1.74 1.47 15.80
N GLY A 102 -0.58 0.87 16.08
CA GLY A 102 -0.57 -0.40 16.81
C GLY A 102 -1.38 -0.21 18.10
N PHE A 103 -2.49 -0.97 18.26
CA PHE A 103 -3.38 -0.98 19.43
C PHE A 103 -3.31 0.31 20.28
N LYS A 104 -4.30 1.22 20.17
CA LYS A 104 -4.61 2.05 21.34
C LYS A 104 -4.83 1.07 22.50
N SER A 105 -3.91 1.03 23.45
CA SER A 105 -4.18 0.43 24.75
C SER A 105 -5.38 1.17 25.32
N GLU A 106 -6.42 0.45 25.70
CA GLU A 106 -7.42 0.96 26.64
C GLU A 106 -6.68 1.43 27.89
N SER A 107 -6.49 2.74 28.04
CA SER A 107 -6.33 3.42 29.34
C SER A 107 -6.39 4.93 29.14
N SER A 108 -7.57 5.50 29.40
CA SER A 108 -7.80 6.63 30.34
C SER A 108 -9.29 6.98 30.30
#